data_AF-A0A0J9S4Q1-F1
#
_entry.id   AF-A0A0J9S4Q1-F1
#
_cell.length_a   1.000
_cell.length_b   1.000
_cell.length_c   1.000
_cell.angle_alpha   90.00
_cell.angle_beta   90.00
_cell.angle_gamma   90.00
#
_symmetry.space_group_name_H-M   'P 1'
#
loop_
_entity.id
_entity.type
_entity.pdbx_description
1 polymer ?
#
loop_
_entity_poly.entity_id
_entity_poly.type
_entity_poly.pdbx_seq_one_letter_code
_entity_poly.pdbx_strand_id
1 'polypeptide(L)'
;MSLDNLNISQLRKEYPFLNEIWNLYDSFDKSVEGDSKPLYDSICELATENLDNDKTKYYDICMNIIRNLDPYCKKGETCMLYSDRCSNVNNWLYNIIEEKDFNKKHIIKRIFDLTKIIRPEINRNGCPYYSYDTEYKEPMNTIHLKIFTDNIDVIERTLKMHDKSKHNIHYQQLKVIILVVLHLKFQQQLAQWLEYLLYSHYYIRWINTGLRGNGGRINNILYSNGADDLILDGLEHNNFNSYNIGYEAA
;
A
#
# COMPACT_ATOMS: atom_id res chain seq x y z
N MET A 1 -4.01 15.64 -22.43
CA MET A 1 -2.94 15.81 -21.44
C MET A 1 -2.45 14.43 -21.10
N SER A 2 -1.18 14.11 -21.39
CA SER A 2 -0.59 12.87 -20.90
C SER A 2 -0.38 12.98 -19.40
N LEU A 3 -0.59 11.87 -18.69
CA LEU A 3 -0.37 11.79 -17.24
C LEU A 3 1.13 11.90 -16.89
N ASP A 4 1.97 11.75 -17.91
CA ASP A 4 3.42 11.80 -17.83
C ASP A 4 3.88 13.17 -17.33
N ASN A 5 4.41 13.18 -16.10
CA ASN A 5 5.02 14.31 -15.39
C ASN A 5 4.13 15.17 -14.48
N LEU A 6 2.91 14.76 -14.16
CA LEU A 6 2.16 15.46 -13.11
C LEU A 6 2.69 15.08 -11.73
N ASN A 7 3.06 16.03 -10.87
CA ASN A 7 3.30 15.73 -9.44
C ASN A 7 2.00 15.77 -8.64
N ILE A 8 1.99 15.35 -7.36
CA ILE A 8 0.77 15.35 -6.52
C ILE A 8 0.15 16.75 -6.43
N SER A 9 0.95 17.82 -6.39
CA SER A 9 0.45 19.20 -6.36
C SER A 9 -0.34 19.56 -7.64
N GLN A 10 0.16 19.15 -8.81
CA GLN A 10 -0.54 19.34 -10.08
C GLN A 10 -1.77 18.43 -10.18
N LEU A 11 -1.64 17.16 -9.78
CA LEU A 11 -2.75 16.22 -9.73
C LEU A 11 -3.90 16.75 -8.85
N ARG A 12 -3.60 17.32 -7.68
CA ARG A 12 -4.59 17.96 -6.81
C ARG A 12 -5.35 19.08 -7.49
N LYS A 13 -4.68 19.91 -8.30
CA LYS A 13 -5.31 21.02 -9.03
C LYS A 13 -6.24 20.50 -10.13
N GLU A 14 -5.88 19.41 -10.79
CA GLU A 14 -6.66 18.81 -11.85
C GLU A 14 -7.86 18.02 -11.34
N TYR A 15 -7.71 17.33 -10.21
CA TYR A 15 -8.72 16.46 -9.61
C TYR A 15 -9.13 16.95 -8.21
N PRO A 16 -9.70 18.17 -8.09
CA PRO A 16 -10.04 18.75 -6.78
C PRO A 16 -11.19 18.03 -6.09
N PHE A 17 -11.96 17.21 -6.80
CA PHE A 17 -13.03 16.39 -6.22
C PHE A 17 -12.48 15.22 -5.37
N LEU A 18 -11.20 14.86 -5.48
CA LEU A 18 -10.50 13.92 -4.59
C LEU A 18 -10.11 14.58 -3.25
N ASN A 19 -10.99 15.43 -2.72
CA ASN A 19 -10.68 16.27 -1.56
C ASN A 19 -10.37 15.47 -0.29
N GLU A 20 -10.94 14.28 -0.13
CA GLU A 20 -10.70 13.42 1.04
C GLU A 20 -9.22 13.02 1.14
N ILE A 21 -8.61 12.53 0.05
CA ILE A 21 -7.18 12.17 0.03
C ILE A 21 -6.28 13.41 0.11
N TRP A 22 -6.68 14.55 -0.47
CA TRP A 22 -5.91 15.80 -0.35
C TRP A 22 -5.91 16.34 1.08
N ASN A 23 -7.05 16.31 1.77
CA ASN A 23 -7.12 16.69 3.18
C ASN A 23 -6.33 15.73 4.08
N LEU A 24 -6.28 14.44 3.72
CA LEU A 24 -5.44 13.47 4.41
C LEU A 24 -3.95 13.84 4.28
N TYR A 25 -3.47 14.13 3.08
CA TYR A 25 -2.07 14.54 2.87
C TYR A 25 -1.74 15.86 3.57
N ASP A 26 -2.63 16.86 3.52
CA ASP A 26 -2.48 18.11 4.27
C ASP A 26 -2.41 17.84 5.79
N SER A 27 -3.08 16.79 6.27
CA SER A 27 -3.03 16.39 7.67
C SER A 27 -1.71 15.73 8.08
N PHE A 28 -0.92 15.21 7.14
CA PHE A 28 0.34 14.50 7.43
C PHE A 28 1.46 15.44 7.87
N ASP A 29 1.41 16.71 7.47
CA ASP A 29 2.37 17.74 7.88
C ASP A 29 2.06 18.36 9.25
N LYS A 30 0.95 18.00 9.89
CA LYS A 30 0.60 18.52 11.22
C LYS A 30 1.58 18.05 12.30
N SER A 31 1.84 18.94 13.26
CA SER A 31 2.68 18.68 14.43
C SER A 31 2.22 17.47 15.24
N VAL A 32 3.19 16.83 15.90
CA VAL A 32 2.94 15.73 16.83
C VAL A 32 2.65 16.30 18.23
N GLU A 33 1.49 15.98 18.76
CA GLU A 33 1.03 16.36 20.11
C GLU A 33 0.42 15.17 20.84
N GLY A 34 0.42 15.20 22.18
CA GLY A 34 -0.24 14.21 23.03
C GLY A 34 0.66 13.11 23.62
N ASP A 35 0.03 12.12 24.24
CA ASP A 35 0.69 11.12 25.10
C ASP A 35 1.66 10.18 24.36
N SER A 36 1.46 9.96 23.06
CA SER A 36 2.35 9.13 22.25
C SER A 36 3.65 9.86 21.85
N LYS A 37 3.71 11.20 22.02
CA LYS A 37 4.86 12.01 21.57
C LYS A 37 6.20 11.55 22.16
N PRO A 38 6.34 11.24 23.47
CA PRO A 38 7.61 10.77 24.02
C PRO A 38 8.12 9.46 23.40
N LEU A 39 7.20 8.56 23.03
CA LEU A 39 7.55 7.32 22.34
C LEU A 39 8.06 7.63 20.92
N TYR A 40 7.39 8.52 20.19
CA TYR A 40 7.81 8.90 18.85
C TYR A 40 9.16 9.63 18.87
N ASP A 41 9.34 10.56 19.81
CA ASP A 41 10.60 11.28 20.01
C ASP A 41 11.74 10.27 20.22
N SER A 42 11.55 9.28 21.12
CA SER A 42 12.55 8.24 21.38
C SER A 42 12.92 7.43 20.12
N ILE A 43 11.92 7.08 19.30
CA ILE A 43 12.14 6.34 18.05
C ILE A 43 12.87 7.21 17.04
N CYS A 44 12.52 8.49 16.91
CA CYS A 44 13.11 9.41 15.95
C CYS A 44 14.51 9.86 16.33
N GLU A 45 14.81 10.02 17.62
CA GLU A 45 16.16 10.20 18.12
C GLU A 45 17.03 9.00 17.75
N LEU A 46 16.54 7.78 18.00
CA LEU A 46 17.23 6.55 17.61
C LEU A 46 17.41 6.44 16.10
N ALA A 47 16.42 6.83 15.30
CA ALA A 47 16.49 6.77 13.84
C ALA A 47 17.55 7.74 13.27
N THR A 48 17.79 8.85 13.95
CA THR A 48 18.60 9.98 13.47
C THR A 48 19.90 10.20 14.25
N GLU A 49 20.22 9.32 15.20
CA GLU A 49 21.36 9.46 16.13
C GLU A 49 22.72 9.71 15.44
N ASN A 50 22.92 9.11 14.25
CA ASN A 50 24.17 9.14 13.50
C ASN A 50 24.19 10.26 12.43
N LEU A 51 23.24 11.19 12.48
CA LEU A 51 23.20 12.33 11.58
C LEU A 51 23.81 13.57 12.25
N ASP A 52 24.66 14.25 11.50
CA ASP A 52 25.20 15.55 11.88
C ASP A 52 24.21 16.66 11.50
N ASN A 53 24.54 17.48 10.49
CA ASN A 53 23.79 18.67 10.10
C ASN A 53 22.35 18.39 9.61
N ASP A 54 22.07 17.17 9.14
CA ASP A 54 20.74 16.81 8.65
C ASP A 54 19.81 16.26 9.73
N LYS A 55 20.30 16.11 10.98
CA LYS A 55 19.55 15.45 12.05
C LYS A 55 18.14 16.01 12.23
N THR A 56 18.01 17.33 12.35
CA THR A 56 16.72 18.02 12.52
C THR A 56 15.76 17.72 11.36
N LYS A 57 16.26 17.81 10.11
CA LYS A 57 15.47 17.54 8.91
C LYS A 57 14.92 16.11 8.88
N TYR A 58 15.74 15.11 9.20
CA TYR A 58 15.30 13.71 9.25
C TYR A 58 14.46 13.38 10.49
N TYR A 59 14.67 14.11 11.58
CA TYR A 59 13.88 14.00 12.79
C TYR A 59 12.44 14.46 12.53
N ASP A 60 12.27 15.62 11.90
CA ASP A 60 10.95 16.18 11.61
C ASP A 60 10.14 15.27 10.67
N ILE A 61 10.77 14.74 9.61
CA ILE A 61 10.08 13.79 8.72
C ILE A 61 9.79 12.46 9.44
N CYS A 62 10.67 12.01 10.34
CA CYS A 62 10.42 10.82 11.16
C CYS A 62 9.17 11.01 12.03
N MET A 63 9.05 12.16 12.70
CA MET A 63 7.90 12.47 13.55
C MET A 63 6.59 12.44 12.76
N ASN A 64 6.59 12.99 11.53
CA ASN A 64 5.43 12.91 10.64
C ASN A 64 5.14 11.46 10.22
N ILE A 65 6.15 10.68 9.82
CA ILE A 65 5.96 9.28 9.41
C ILE A 65 5.36 8.45 10.55
N ILE A 66 5.94 8.50 11.75
CA ILE A 66 5.49 7.68 12.89
C ILE A 66 4.07 8.07 13.29
N ARG A 67 3.74 9.36 13.40
CA ARG A 67 2.38 9.80 13.76
C ARG A 67 1.34 9.28 12.77
N ASN A 68 1.63 9.32 11.48
CA ASN A 68 0.67 8.91 10.46
C ASN A 68 0.61 7.39 10.27
N LEU A 69 1.59 6.65 10.78
CA LEU A 69 1.60 5.18 10.83
C LEU A 69 1.12 4.61 12.16
N ASP A 70 1.02 5.40 13.24
CA ASP A 70 0.55 4.89 14.53
C ASP A 70 -0.86 4.29 14.35
N PRO A 71 -1.07 2.99 14.62
CA PRO A 71 -2.39 2.37 14.55
C PRO A 71 -3.38 2.93 15.59
N TYR A 72 -2.91 3.70 16.57
CA TYR A 72 -3.77 4.33 17.56
C TYR A 72 -4.88 5.14 16.88
N CYS A 73 -6.09 4.88 17.36
CA CYS A 73 -7.32 5.46 16.84
C CYS A 73 -8.24 5.69 18.03
N LYS A 74 -8.82 6.89 18.13
CA LYS A 74 -9.67 7.21 19.27
C LYS A 74 -10.94 6.36 19.23
N LYS A 75 -11.37 5.93 20.42
CA LYS A 75 -12.59 5.14 20.56
C LYS A 75 -13.79 5.92 20.02
N GLY A 76 -14.51 5.31 19.06
CA GLY A 76 -15.69 5.92 18.43
C GLY A 76 -15.41 6.63 17.10
N GLU A 77 -14.15 6.71 16.67
CA GLU A 77 -13.78 7.18 15.32
C GLU A 77 -13.69 6.00 14.34
N THR A 78 -14.02 6.25 13.07
CA THR A 78 -13.78 5.29 11.99
C THR A 78 -12.29 5.25 11.67
N CYS A 79 -11.63 4.16 12.04
CA CYS A 79 -10.19 4.01 11.83
C CYS A 79 -9.90 3.58 10.38
N MET A 80 -8.99 4.31 9.72
CA MET A 80 -8.38 3.84 8.47
C MET A 80 -7.59 2.56 8.73
N LEU A 81 -7.69 1.58 7.82
CA LEU A 81 -6.91 0.35 7.86
C LEU A 81 -5.41 0.68 7.84
N TYR A 82 -4.61 -0.11 8.55
CA TYR A 82 -3.16 0.12 8.61
C TYR A 82 -2.49 0.03 7.22
N SER A 83 -2.95 -0.90 6.38
CA SER A 83 -2.49 -1.05 4.98
C SER A 83 -2.67 0.23 4.18
N ASP A 84 -3.81 0.90 4.36
CA ASP A 84 -4.17 2.11 3.63
C ASP A 84 -3.34 3.29 4.15
N ARG A 85 -3.13 3.38 5.47
CA ARG A 85 -2.20 4.35 6.07
C ARG A 85 -0.81 4.19 5.50
N CYS A 86 -0.29 2.96 5.50
CA CYS A 86 1.05 2.66 4.98
C CYS A 86 1.19 3.07 3.51
N SER A 87 0.19 2.75 2.70
CA SER A 87 0.11 3.13 1.29
C SER A 87 0.10 4.64 1.09
N ASN A 88 -0.75 5.35 1.84
CA ASN A 88 -0.90 6.80 1.75
C ASN A 88 0.35 7.54 2.23
N VAL A 89 0.97 7.10 3.33
CA VAL A 89 2.22 7.67 3.84
C VAL A 89 3.36 7.49 2.84
N ASN A 90 3.50 6.32 2.22
CA ASN A 90 4.52 6.10 1.18
C ASN A 90 4.30 7.00 -0.05
N ASN A 91 3.05 7.13 -0.54
CA ASN A 91 2.73 7.99 -1.66
C ASN A 91 3.04 9.47 -1.37
N TRP A 92 2.60 9.97 -0.21
CA TRP A 92 2.90 11.33 0.23
C TRP A 92 4.40 11.56 0.38
N LEU A 93 5.10 10.61 1.00
CA LEU A 93 6.53 10.73 1.28
C LEU A 93 7.37 10.81 0.01
N TYR A 94 7.02 10.06 -1.04
CA TYR A 94 7.74 10.10 -2.30
C TYR A 94 7.84 11.54 -2.84
N ASN A 95 6.74 12.28 -2.77
CA ASN A 95 6.68 13.67 -3.21
C ASN A 95 7.46 14.62 -2.33
N ILE A 96 7.42 14.41 -1.01
CA ILE A 96 8.17 15.23 -0.06
C ILE A 96 9.68 15.00 -0.19
N ILE A 97 10.10 13.75 -0.43
CA ILE A 97 11.52 13.39 -0.57
C ILE A 97 12.14 14.09 -1.78
N GLU A 98 11.43 14.10 -2.91
CA GLU A 98 11.86 14.81 -4.11
C GLU A 98 11.85 16.33 -3.91
N GLU A 99 10.76 16.90 -3.37
CA GLU A 99 10.62 18.35 -3.20
C GLU A 99 11.62 18.94 -2.19
N LYS A 100 11.92 18.21 -1.11
CA LYS A 100 12.77 18.69 -0.01
C LYS A 100 14.20 18.13 -0.06
N ASP A 101 14.60 17.48 -1.15
CA ASP A 101 15.96 16.92 -1.36
C ASP A 101 16.44 15.98 -0.23
N PHE A 102 15.65 14.95 0.09
CA PHE A 102 16.03 13.92 1.05
C PHE A 102 16.90 12.84 0.39
N ASN A 103 18.21 13.06 0.35
CA ASN A 103 19.16 12.17 -0.33
C ASN A 103 19.63 10.93 0.47
N LYS A 104 19.37 10.83 1.79
CA LYS A 104 19.78 9.70 2.65
C LYS A 104 18.65 8.69 2.80
N LYS A 105 18.31 8.01 1.70
CA LYS A 105 17.23 6.99 1.67
C LYS A 105 17.37 5.89 2.72
N HIS A 106 18.60 5.52 3.08
CA HIS A 106 18.85 4.52 4.13
C HIS A 106 18.33 4.97 5.51
N ILE A 107 18.30 6.28 5.79
CA ILE A 107 17.70 6.82 7.02
C ILE A 107 16.17 6.71 6.96
N ILE A 108 15.56 7.04 5.81
CA ILE A 108 14.12 6.88 5.62
C ILE A 108 13.73 5.40 5.82
N LYS A 109 14.47 4.47 5.20
CA LYS A 109 14.27 3.04 5.42
C LYS A 109 14.38 2.66 6.90
N ARG A 110 15.39 3.17 7.61
CA ARG A 110 15.56 2.95 9.06
C ARG A 110 14.36 3.46 9.86
N ILE A 111 13.81 4.63 9.52
CA ILE A 111 12.60 5.18 10.15
C ILE A 111 11.44 4.19 9.99
N PHE A 112 11.15 3.72 8.77
CA PHE A 112 10.08 2.76 8.53
C PHE A 112 10.31 1.44 9.27
N ASP A 113 11.55 0.92 9.26
CA ASP A 113 11.91 -0.31 9.98
C ASP A 113 11.67 -0.19 11.50
N LEU A 114 11.77 1.01 12.07
CA LEU A 114 11.51 1.29 13.48
C LEU A 114 10.02 1.51 13.80
N THR A 115 9.15 1.76 12.81
CA THR A 115 7.69 1.89 13.03
C THR A 115 7.05 0.61 13.54
N LYS A 116 7.72 -0.55 13.44
CA LYS A 116 7.25 -1.78 14.08
C LYS A 116 7.14 -1.67 15.60
N ILE A 117 7.86 -0.72 16.23
CA ILE A 117 7.86 -0.50 17.69
C ILE A 117 6.50 0.03 18.18
N ILE A 118 5.81 0.85 17.37
CA ILE A 118 4.48 1.38 17.70
C ILE A 118 3.35 0.38 17.40
N ARG A 119 3.67 -0.85 16.99
CA ARG A 119 2.68 -1.89 16.69
C ARG A 119 2.52 -2.88 17.86
N PRO A 120 1.30 -3.39 18.10
CA PRO A 120 1.09 -4.48 19.06
C PRO A 120 1.84 -5.75 18.62
N GLU A 121 2.29 -6.54 19.59
CA GLU A 121 3.21 -7.68 19.38
C GLU A 121 2.69 -8.76 18.42
N ILE A 122 1.37 -8.83 18.23
CA ILE A 122 0.70 -9.84 17.39
C ILE A 122 0.85 -9.52 15.89
N ASN A 123 1.12 -8.25 15.52
CA ASN A 123 1.26 -7.84 14.12
C ASN A 123 2.51 -6.98 13.91
N ARG A 124 3.68 -7.64 13.92
CA ARG A 124 5.01 -7.01 13.78
C ARG A 124 5.41 -6.68 12.35
N ASN A 125 4.58 -7.01 11.35
CA ASN A 125 4.83 -6.58 9.99
C ASN A 125 4.63 -5.06 9.94
N GLY A 126 5.73 -4.32 10.05
CA GLY A 126 5.73 -2.86 9.95
C GLY A 126 5.28 -2.41 8.56
N CYS A 127 5.11 -1.10 8.38
CA CYS A 127 4.92 -0.53 7.06
C CYS A 127 6.24 -0.64 6.29
N PRO A 128 6.31 -1.36 5.16
CA PRO A 128 7.49 -1.30 4.30
C PRO A 128 7.63 0.10 3.69
N TYR A 129 8.88 0.54 3.56
CA TYR A 129 9.23 1.71 2.75
C TYR A 129 9.27 1.29 1.28
N TYR A 130 8.46 1.94 0.45
CA TYR A 130 8.46 1.74 -1.01
C TYR A 130 9.43 2.74 -1.64
N SER A 131 10.55 2.23 -2.15
CA SER A 131 11.50 3.05 -2.91
C SER A 131 11.04 3.07 -4.36
N TYR A 132 9.97 3.81 -4.63
CA TYR A 132 9.27 3.76 -5.91
C TYR A 132 10.19 3.94 -7.13
N ASP A 133 11.22 4.78 -7.02
CA ASP A 133 12.19 5.03 -8.09
C ASP A 133 13.13 3.86 -8.40
N THR A 134 13.25 2.90 -7.48
CA THR A 134 13.99 1.66 -7.69
C THR A 134 13.07 0.51 -8.13
N GLU A 135 11.82 0.53 -7.68
CA GLU A 135 10.85 -0.54 -7.91
C GLU A 135 10.09 -0.36 -9.24
N TYR A 136 9.90 0.88 -9.69
CA TYR A 136 9.09 1.22 -10.84
C TYR A 136 9.84 2.12 -11.82
N LYS A 137 9.70 1.81 -13.12
CA LYS A 137 10.23 2.65 -14.20
C LYS A 137 9.55 4.03 -14.24
N GLU A 138 8.27 4.08 -13.85
CA GLU A 138 7.47 5.31 -13.81
C GLU A 138 6.82 5.47 -12.42
N PRO A 139 7.58 5.94 -11.41
CA PRO A 139 7.12 6.07 -10.03
C PRO A 139 5.85 6.91 -9.88
N MET A 140 5.83 8.06 -10.55
CA MET A 140 4.74 9.02 -10.43
C MET A 140 3.44 8.48 -11.03
N ASN A 141 3.52 7.85 -12.22
CA ASN A 141 2.37 7.18 -12.83
C ASN A 141 1.85 6.04 -11.94
N THR A 142 2.74 5.32 -11.27
CA THR A 142 2.37 4.28 -10.29
C THR A 142 1.59 4.87 -9.11
N ILE A 143 2.07 5.96 -8.52
CA ILE A 143 1.39 6.66 -7.42
C ILE A 143 0.02 7.19 -7.86
N HIS A 144 -0.08 7.77 -9.06
CA HIS A 144 -1.35 8.24 -9.61
C HIS A 144 -2.38 7.11 -9.74
N LEU A 145 -1.97 5.98 -10.32
CA LEU A 145 -2.84 4.82 -10.47
C LEU A 145 -3.34 4.32 -9.11
N LYS A 146 -2.47 4.33 -8.10
CA LYS A 146 -2.83 3.95 -6.73
C LYS A 146 -3.87 4.91 -6.14
N ILE A 147 -3.63 6.22 -6.22
CA ILE A 147 -4.59 7.25 -5.76
C ILE A 147 -5.95 7.07 -6.43
N PHE A 148 -6.01 6.89 -7.76
CA PHE A 148 -7.27 6.70 -8.46
C PHE A 148 -7.96 5.38 -8.10
N THR A 149 -7.19 4.30 -7.90
CA THR A 149 -7.71 2.98 -7.53
C THR A 149 -8.34 3.00 -6.13
N ASP A 150 -7.65 3.62 -5.17
CA ASP A 150 -8.08 3.71 -3.77
C ASP A 150 -9.28 4.65 -3.60
N ASN A 151 -9.46 5.61 -4.51
CA ASN A 151 -10.54 6.58 -4.49
C ASN A 151 -11.61 6.32 -5.57
N ILE A 152 -11.68 5.09 -6.12
CA ILE A 152 -12.57 4.77 -7.24
C ILE A 152 -14.05 5.03 -6.91
N ASP A 153 -14.47 4.80 -5.66
CA ASP A 153 -15.86 5.02 -5.26
C ASP A 153 -16.21 6.51 -5.25
N VAL A 154 -15.27 7.37 -4.85
CA VAL A 154 -15.43 8.83 -4.91
C VAL A 154 -15.53 9.28 -6.37
N ILE A 155 -14.67 8.75 -7.24
CA ILE A 155 -14.69 9.02 -8.68
C ILE A 155 -16.03 8.59 -9.30
N GLU A 156 -16.49 7.37 -9.00
CA GLU A 156 -17.75 6.83 -9.52
C GLU A 156 -18.94 7.68 -9.07
N ARG A 157 -19.02 8.02 -7.77
CA ARG A 157 -20.07 8.91 -7.24
C ARG A 157 -20.05 10.27 -7.92
N THR A 158 -18.87 10.86 -8.08
CA THR A 158 -18.69 12.18 -8.71
C THR A 158 -19.18 12.17 -10.16
N LEU A 159 -18.98 11.07 -10.89
CA LEU A 159 -19.43 10.94 -12.28
C LEU A 159 -20.91 10.65 -12.43
N LYS A 160 -21.52 9.96 -11.47
CA LYS A 160 -22.97 9.72 -11.44
C LYS A 160 -23.75 10.97 -11.05
N MET A 161 -23.11 11.99 -10.46
CA MET A 161 -23.75 13.27 -10.22
C MET A 161 -24.08 13.97 -11.55
N HIS A 162 -25.36 14.01 -11.90
CA HIS A 162 -25.90 14.70 -13.07
C HIS A 162 -25.88 16.23 -12.90
N ASP A 163 -24.69 16.82 -12.79
CA ASP A 163 -24.56 18.26 -12.82
C ASP A 163 -24.26 18.72 -14.26
N LYS A 164 -25.31 19.21 -14.94
CA LYS A 164 -25.31 19.62 -16.35
C LYS A 164 -24.35 20.78 -16.67
N SER A 165 -23.75 21.41 -15.65
CA SER A 165 -22.94 22.62 -15.77
C SER A 165 -21.42 22.40 -15.97
N LYS A 166 -20.90 21.16 -15.83
CA LYS A 166 -19.45 20.85 -15.97
C LYS A 166 -19.08 19.93 -17.14
N HIS A 167 -20.02 19.70 -18.06
CA HIS A 167 -19.84 18.77 -19.18
C HIS A 167 -18.99 19.38 -20.32
N ASN A 168 -17.71 19.02 -20.39
CA ASN A 168 -17.22 18.35 -21.61
C ASN A 168 -15.76 17.84 -21.54
N ILE A 169 -14.87 18.44 -20.75
CA ILE A 169 -13.44 18.06 -20.77
C ILE A 169 -13.09 17.11 -19.61
N HIS A 170 -13.55 17.43 -18.39
CA HIS A 170 -13.30 16.61 -17.19
C HIS A 170 -13.91 15.21 -17.29
N TYR A 171 -15.10 15.11 -17.92
CA TYR A 171 -15.83 13.85 -18.09
C TYR A 171 -15.10 12.84 -18.98
N GLN A 172 -14.48 13.29 -20.08
CA GLN A 172 -13.76 12.40 -20.99
C GLN A 172 -12.46 11.91 -20.37
N GLN A 173 -11.73 12.78 -19.65
CA GLN A 173 -10.51 12.39 -18.94
C GLN A 173 -10.79 11.39 -17.82
N LEU A 174 -11.83 11.62 -17.01
CA LEU A 174 -12.26 10.71 -15.96
C LEU A 174 -12.75 9.36 -16.52
N LYS A 175 -13.43 9.35 -17.66
CA LYS A 175 -13.86 8.12 -18.32
C LYS A 175 -12.67 7.28 -18.78
N VAL A 176 -11.62 7.91 -19.32
CA VAL A 176 -10.38 7.21 -19.67
C VAL A 176 -9.68 6.66 -18.43
N ILE A 177 -9.58 7.45 -17.35
CA ILE A 177 -8.99 7.01 -16.08
C ILE A 177 -9.74 5.80 -15.53
N ILE A 178 -11.08 5.83 -15.53
CA ILE A 178 -11.89 4.67 -15.10
C ILE A 178 -11.64 3.46 -15.99
N LEU A 179 -11.63 3.62 -17.31
CA LEU A 179 -11.40 2.49 -18.21
C LEU A 179 -10.02 1.86 -17.93
N VAL A 180 -9.00 2.68 -17.70
CA VAL A 180 -7.66 2.21 -17.33
C VAL A 180 -7.68 1.54 -15.96
N VAL A 181 -8.30 2.14 -14.93
CA VAL A 181 -8.36 1.57 -13.57
C VAL A 181 -9.18 0.29 -13.53
N LEU A 182 -10.33 0.23 -14.22
CA LEU A 182 -11.14 -0.99 -14.35
C LEU A 182 -10.39 -2.07 -15.12
N HIS A 183 -9.69 -1.69 -16.20
CA HIS A 183 -8.84 -2.63 -16.92
C HIS A 183 -7.74 -3.19 -16.01
N LEU A 184 -7.05 -2.34 -15.24
CA LEU A 184 -6.03 -2.77 -14.29
C LEU A 184 -6.60 -3.66 -13.18
N LYS A 185 -7.75 -3.31 -12.60
CA LYS A 185 -8.45 -4.18 -11.62
C LYS A 185 -8.80 -5.53 -12.24
N PHE A 186 -9.28 -5.54 -13.49
CA PHE A 186 -9.58 -6.77 -14.20
C PHE A 186 -8.33 -7.61 -14.46
N GLN A 187 -7.22 -6.99 -14.87
CA GLN A 187 -5.93 -7.68 -15.04
C GLN A 187 -5.41 -8.25 -13.71
N GLN A 188 -5.55 -7.53 -12.59
CA GLN A 188 -5.18 -8.03 -11.27
C GLN A 188 -6.01 -9.25 -10.86
N GLN A 189 -7.33 -9.20 -11.05
CA GLN A 189 -8.19 -10.34 -10.79
C GLN A 189 -7.79 -11.52 -11.69
N LEU A 190 -7.60 -11.30 -12.99
CA LEU A 190 -7.15 -12.35 -13.91
C LEU A 190 -5.82 -12.97 -13.46
N ALA A 191 -4.84 -12.17 -13.02
CA ALA A 191 -3.57 -12.67 -12.50
C ALA A 191 -3.75 -13.56 -11.26
N GLN A 192 -4.57 -13.13 -10.30
CA GLN A 192 -4.91 -13.93 -9.11
C GLN A 192 -5.61 -15.24 -9.47
N TRP A 193 -6.55 -15.19 -10.42
CA TRP A 193 -7.22 -16.39 -10.94
C TRP A 193 -6.25 -17.34 -11.65
N LEU A 194 -5.32 -16.82 -12.45
CA LEU A 194 -4.29 -17.62 -13.12
C LEU A 194 -3.31 -18.25 -12.13
N GLU A 195 -2.89 -17.52 -11.09
CA GLU A 195 -2.07 -18.07 -10.00
C GLU A 195 -2.80 -19.20 -9.26
N TYR A 196 -4.08 -19.00 -8.94
CA TYR A 196 -4.91 -20.03 -8.31
C TYR A 196 -5.10 -21.25 -9.22
N LEU A 197 -5.28 -21.04 -10.53
CA LEU A 197 -5.34 -22.12 -11.52
C LEU A 197 -4.01 -22.86 -11.62
N LEU A 198 -2.87 -22.17 -11.64
CA LEU A 198 -1.55 -22.79 -11.63
C LEU A 198 -1.31 -23.59 -10.34
N TYR A 199 -1.70 -23.04 -9.18
CA TYR A 199 -1.57 -23.70 -7.89
C TYR A 199 -2.46 -24.94 -7.79
N SER A 200 -3.71 -24.85 -8.24
CA SER A 200 -4.63 -25.98 -8.30
C SER A 200 -4.19 -27.03 -9.32
N HIS A 201 -3.65 -26.64 -10.48
CA HIS A 201 -3.11 -27.58 -11.47
C HIS A 201 -1.84 -28.28 -10.96
N TYR A 202 -0.99 -27.57 -10.22
CA TYR A 202 0.16 -28.13 -9.52
C TYR A 202 -0.26 -29.11 -8.43
N TYR A 203 -1.27 -28.74 -7.62
CA TYR A 203 -1.84 -29.59 -6.58
C TYR A 203 -2.51 -30.86 -7.15
N ILE A 204 -3.30 -30.74 -8.23
CA ILE A 204 -3.90 -31.86 -8.96
C ILE A 204 -2.82 -32.77 -9.56
N ARG A 205 -1.77 -32.19 -10.16
CA ARG A 205 -0.63 -32.95 -10.69
C ARG A 205 0.13 -33.68 -9.58
N TRP A 206 0.31 -33.06 -8.41
CA TRP A 206 0.93 -33.69 -7.23
C TRP A 206 0.12 -34.89 -6.73
N ILE A 207 -1.20 -34.76 -6.60
CA ILE A 207 -2.11 -35.87 -6.25
C ILE A 207 -2.01 -37.00 -7.30
N ASN A 208 -2.02 -36.66 -8.59
CA ASN A 208 -1.93 -37.63 -9.67
C ASN A 208 -0.56 -38.34 -9.74
N THR A 209 0.52 -37.71 -9.28
CA THR A 209 1.83 -38.36 -9.13
C THR A 209 1.94 -39.20 -7.85
N GLY A 210 1.29 -38.79 -6.76
CA GLY A 210 1.23 -39.56 -5.51
C GLY A 210 0.38 -40.84 -5.63
N LEU A 211 -0.65 -40.82 -6.48
CA LEU A 211 -1.49 -41.99 -6.78
C LEU A 211 -0.89 -42.95 -7.81
N ARG A 212 0.27 -42.64 -8.40
CA ARG A 212 0.92 -43.47 -9.42
C ARG A 212 2.15 -44.24 -8.92
N GLY A 213 2.45 -44.15 -7.63
CA GLY A 213 3.50 -44.91 -6.95
C GLY A 213 2.92 -46.07 -6.12
N ASN A 214 3.13 -47.29 -6.61
CA ASN A 214 2.92 -48.59 -5.95
C ASN A 214 1.52 -48.94 -5.43
N GLY A 215 0.87 -49.85 -6.15
CA GLY A 215 -0.26 -50.62 -5.65
C GLY A 215 0.13 -51.46 -4.43
N GLY A 216 -0.39 -51.07 -3.27
CA GLY A 216 -0.37 -51.85 -2.04
C GLY A 216 -1.74 -51.75 -1.37
N ARG A 217 -2.37 -52.91 -1.12
CA ARG A 217 -3.68 -53.06 -0.47
C ARG A 217 -3.76 -52.24 0.83
N ILE A 218 -4.75 -51.36 0.93
CA ILE A 218 -5.08 -50.71 2.21
C ILE A 218 -6.02 -51.67 2.97
N ASN A 219 -5.50 -52.26 4.05
CA ASN A 219 -6.31 -52.87 5.09
C ASN A 219 -6.74 -51.76 6.06
N ASN A 220 -8.05 -51.63 6.28
CA ASN A 220 -8.61 -50.87 7.39
C ASN A 220 -8.48 -51.69 8.67
N ILE A 221 -7.58 -51.33 9.61
CA ILE A 221 -7.85 -51.36 11.06
C ILE A 221 -6.85 -50.41 11.76
N LEU A 222 -7.33 -49.37 12.43
CA LEU A 222 -7.16 -49.07 13.88
C LEU A 222 -7.28 -47.56 14.17
N TYR A 223 -8.30 -47.24 14.98
CA TYR A 223 -8.39 -46.26 16.10
C TYR A 223 -7.53 -44.99 16.09
N SER A 224 -7.91 -43.87 16.69
CA SER A 224 -9.15 -43.25 17.17
C SER A 224 -8.66 -41.96 17.83
N ASN A 225 -9.44 -40.89 17.73
CA ASN A 225 -9.47 -39.73 18.64
C ASN A 225 -8.17 -38.96 18.92
N GLY A 226 -8.21 -37.67 18.54
CA GLY A 226 -7.66 -36.61 19.37
C GLY A 226 -6.58 -35.76 18.70
N ALA A 227 -6.82 -34.45 18.78
CA ALA A 227 -5.85 -33.34 18.79
C ALA A 227 -5.76 -32.47 17.51
N ASP A 228 -6.08 -31.20 17.78
CA ASP A 228 -5.51 -29.95 17.24
C ASP A 228 -6.04 -29.49 15.87
N ASP A 229 -6.94 -28.50 15.78
CA ASP A 229 -6.90 -27.16 16.40
C ASP A 229 -5.58 -26.44 16.09
N LEU A 230 -5.34 -26.17 14.80
CA LEU A 230 -4.28 -25.28 14.34
C LEU A 230 -4.79 -24.37 13.21
N ILE A 231 -5.29 -23.21 13.64
CA ILE A 231 -4.98 -21.87 13.09
C ILE A 231 -5.37 -21.68 11.61
N LEU A 232 -6.62 -21.26 11.42
CA LEU A 232 -7.12 -20.60 10.22
C LEU A 232 -6.88 -19.08 10.33
N ASP A 233 -5.63 -18.66 10.52
CA ASP A 233 -5.25 -17.26 10.75
C ASP A 233 -4.10 -16.79 9.82
N GLY A 234 -3.88 -17.52 8.71
CA GLY A 234 -2.71 -17.34 7.84
C GLY A 234 -2.96 -16.83 6.42
N LEU A 235 -4.19 -16.42 6.05
CA LEU A 235 -4.52 -16.11 4.64
C LEU A 235 -4.76 -14.64 4.30
N GLU A 236 -4.58 -13.68 5.22
CA GLU A 236 -4.85 -12.28 4.90
C GLU A 236 -3.64 -11.41 4.55
N HIS A 237 -2.39 -11.87 4.63
CA HIS A 237 -1.23 -11.01 4.33
C HIS A 237 -0.23 -11.69 3.38
N ASN A 238 -0.61 -11.78 2.11
CA ASN A 238 0.39 -11.84 1.05
C ASN A 238 0.45 -10.47 0.38
N ASN A 239 1.57 -9.78 0.64
CA ASN A 239 2.06 -8.67 -0.16
C ASN A 239 2.01 -9.06 -1.64
N PHE A 240 0.99 -8.60 -2.36
CA PHE A 240 1.02 -8.56 -3.81
C PHE A 240 2.01 -7.47 -4.21
N ASN A 241 3.29 -7.84 -4.26
CA ASN A 241 4.26 -7.12 -5.07
C ASN A 241 3.71 -7.11 -6.50
N SER A 242 3.53 -5.91 -7.03
CA SER A 242 3.05 -5.66 -8.37
C SER A 242 3.96 -6.36 -9.38
N TYR A 243 3.35 -7.09 -10.31
CA TYR A 243 4.05 -7.60 -11.48
C TYR A 243 4.48 -6.42 -12.36
N ASN A 244 5.78 -6.14 -12.39
CA ASN A 244 6.40 -5.29 -13.39
C ASN A 244 6.27 -5.97 -14.77
N ILE A 245 5.20 -5.66 -15.51
CA ILE A 245 5.13 -5.92 -16.95
C ILE A 245 5.87 -4.76 -17.63
N GLY A 246 7.17 -4.94 -17.83
CA GLY A 246 7.94 -4.09 -18.73
C GLY A 246 7.48 -4.36 -20.17
N TYR A 247 6.83 -3.40 -20.80
CA TYR A 247 6.70 -3.40 -22.25
C TYR A 247 8.09 -3.14 -22.84
N GLU A 248 8.73 -4.19 -23.36
CA GLU A 248 9.82 -4.04 -24.32
C GLU A 248 9.23 -3.43 -25.60
N ALA A 249 9.63 -2.20 -25.90
CA ALA A 249 9.36 -1.57 -27.17
C ALA A 249 10.30 -2.19 -28.22
N ALA A 250 9.71 -2.79 -29.25
CA ALA A 250 10.36 -3.08 -30.53
C ALA A 250 10.03 -1.97 -31.53
#